data_AF-A0A453H4P4-F1
#
_entry.id   AF-A0A453H4P4-F1
#
_cell.length_a   1.000
_cell.length_b   1.000
_cell.length_c   1.000
_cell.angle_alpha   90.00
_cell.angle_beta   90.00
_cell.angle_gamma   90.00
#
_symmetry.space_group_name_H-M   'P 1'
#
loop_
_entity.id
_entity.type
_entity.pdbx_description
1 polymer ?
#
loop_
_entity_poly.entity_id
_entity_poly.type
_entity_poly.pdbx_seq_one_letter_code
_entity_poly.pdbx_strand_id
1 'polypeptide(L)'
;QSTGKFGAILASIPLPIFSALYCVLFAYSAAAGLCFLQYCNLNTRRSKFILGISLFLGLSIPQYFREFETFYGFGPAHTRSLAFNVIVNVIFSSPATVAAILAYLLDCTHLYWEPHVRRDRGWLWLEKFKSYRHDGRSEEFYALPYGMSRYFPSL
;
A
#
# COMPACT_ATOMS: atom_id res chain seq x y z
N GLN A 1 -18.94 -33.39 9.50
CA GLN A 1 -18.65 -33.81 8.11
C GLN A 1 -18.94 -32.74 7.05
N SER A 2 -19.26 -31.49 7.41
CA SER A 2 -19.68 -30.42 6.47
C SER A 2 -18.54 -29.53 5.97
N THR A 3 -17.45 -29.37 6.72
CA THR A 3 -16.35 -28.44 6.39
C THR A 3 -15.50 -28.88 5.19
N GLY A 4 -15.27 -30.19 5.01
CA GLY A 4 -14.52 -30.70 3.85
C GLY A 4 -15.26 -30.59 2.51
N LYS A 5 -16.60 -30.54 2.53
CA LYS A 5 -17.42 -30.44 1.31
C LYS A 5 -17.28 -29.08 0.63
N PHE A 6 -17.19 -28.00 1.42
CA PHE A 6 -16.92 -26.65 0.89
C PHE A 6 -15.50 -26.54 0.30
N GLY A 7 -14.52 -27.18 0.94
CA GLY A 7 -13.16 -27.25 0.39
C GLY A 7 -13.09 -28.00 -0.95
N ALA A 8 -13.86 -29.09 -1.10
CA ALA A 8 -13.93 -29.83 -2.36
C ALA A 8 -14.57 -29.02 -3.50
N ILE A 9 -15.59 -28.21 -3.19
CA ILE A 9 -16.22 -27.30 -4.16
C ILE A 9 -15.21 -26.22 -4.59
N LEU A 10 -14.48 -25.63 -3.65
CA LEU A 10 -13.43 -24.64 -3.96
C LEU A 10 -12.28 -25.26 -4.78
N ALA A 11 -11.88 -26.49 -4.47
CA ALA A 11 -10.87 -27.23 -5.23
C ALA A 11 -11.33 -27.63 -6.65
N SER A 12 -12.63 -27.72 -6.90
CA SER A 12 -13.18 -28.06 -8.21
C SER A 12 -13.21 -26.88 -9.20
N ILE A 13 -12.95 -25.66 -8.73
CA ILE A 13 -12.88 -24.48 -9.60
C ILE A 13 -11.61 -24.58 -10.46
N PRO A 14 -11.72 -24.54 -11.80
CA PRO A 14 -10.56 -24.65 -12.68
C PRO A 14 -9.65 -23.43 -12.50
N LEU A 15 -8.33 -23.68 -12.52
CA LEU A 15 -7.26 -22.68 -12.36
C LEU A 15 -7.45 -21.39 -13.21
N PRO A 16 -7.96 -21.44 -14.47
CA PRO A 16 -8.19 -20.24 -15.27
C PRO A 16 -9.29 -19.32 -14.72
N ILE A 17 -10.32 -19.86 -14.07
CA ILE A 17 -11.39 -19.03 -13.47
C ILE A 17 -10.83 -18.32 -12.23
N PHE A 18 -10.03 -19.04 -11.44
CA PHE A 18 -9.35 -18.47 -10.28
C PHE A 18 -8.43 -17.32 -10.70
N SER A 19 -7.57 -17.50 -11.69
CA SER A 19 -6.69 -16.43 -12.17
C SER A 19 -7.45 -15.20 -12.68
N ALA A 20 -8.56 -15.40 -13.40
CA ALA A 20 -9.42 -14.31 -13.85
C ALA A 20 -10.02 -13.53 -12.67
N LEU A 21 -10.49 -14.22 -11.63
CA LEU A 21 -10.99 -13.59 -10.41
C LEU A 21 -9.90 -12.79 -9.69
N TYR A 22 -8.68 -13.34 -9.54
CA TYR A 22 -7.57 -12.60 -8.94
C TYR A 22 -7.18 -11.37 -9.76
N CYS A 23 -7.21 -11.46 -11.10
CA CYS A 23 -6.92 -10.31 -11.96
C CYS A 23 -7.86 -9.13 -11.66
N VAL A 24 -9.16 -9.39 -11.54
CA VAL A 24 -10.17 -8.37 -11.21
C VAL A 24 -9.99 -7.84 -9.77
N LEU A 25 -9.79 -8.73 -8.80
CA LEU A 25 -9.63 -8.36 -7.39
C LEU A 25 -8.35 -7.55 -7.14
N PHE A 26 -7.23 -7.92 -7.77
CA PHE A 26 -5.99 -7.16 -7.69
C PHE A 26 -6.09 -5.82 -8.41
N ALA A 27 -6.74 -5.76 -9.57
CA ALA A 27 -6.99 -4.49 -10.27
C ALA A 27 -7.86 -3.55 -9.42
N TYR A 28 -8.91 -4.07 -8.78
CA TYR A 28 -9.75 -3.29 -7.86
C TYR A 28 -8.96 -2.80 -6.64
N SER A 29 -8.14 -3.65 -6.03
CA SER A 29 -7.31 -3.28 -4.88
C SER A 29 -6.29 -2.21 -5.24
N ALA A 30 -5.66 -2.33 -6.42
CA ALA A 30 -4.75 -1.31 -6.94
C ALA A 30 -5.47 0.01 -7.22
N ALA A 31 -6.66 -0.02 -7.83
CA ALA A 31 -7.48 1.16 -8.09
C ALA A 31 -7.88 1.86 -6.78
N ALA A 32 -8.33 1.11 -5.78
CA ALA A 32 -8.64 1.64 -4.45
C ALA A 32 -7.41 2.30 -3.79
N GLY A 33 -6.21 1.71 -3.97
CA GLY A 33 -4.95 2.32 -3.56
C GLY A 33 -4.64 3.64 -4.28
N LEU A 34 -4.83 3.67 -5.60
CA LEU A 34 -4.61 4.87 -6.42
C LEU A 34 -5.62 5.98 -6.13
N CYS A 35 -6.84 5.65 -5.69
CA CYS A 35 -7.81 6.65 -5.26
C CYS A 35 -7.28 7.53 -4.12
N PHE A 36 -6.38 7.03 -3.26
CA PHE A 36 -5.77 7.86 -2.21
C PHE A 36 -4.89 8.99 -2.77
N LEU A 37 -4.41 8.89 -4.01
CA LEU A 37 -3.67 9.98 -4.67
C LEU A 37 -4.52 11.23 -4.87
N GLN A 38 -5.86 11.13 -4.84
CA GLN A 38 -6.76 12.29 -4.90
C GLN A 38 -6.55 13.26 -3.72
N TYR A 39 -6.04 12.75 -2.60
CA TYR A 39 -5.75 13.56 -1.42
C TYR A 39 -4.37 14.23 -1.50
N CYS A 40 -3.52 13.82 -2.44
CA CYS A 40 -2.23 14.42 -2.72
C CYS A 40 -2.36 15.47 -3.83
N ASN A 41 -1.59 16.55 -3.74
CA ASN A 41 -1.56 17.57 -4.79
C ASN A 41 -0.73 17.10 -6.00
N LEU A 42 -1.39 16.51 -6.98
CA LEU A 42 -0.80 16.03 -8.24
C LEU A 42 -0.48 17.15 -9.26
N ASN A 43 -0.80 18.42 -8.96
CA ASN A 43 -0.42 19.52 -9.84
C ASN A 43 1.06 19.89 -9.68
N THR A 44 1.63 19.64 -8.50
CA THR A 44 3.05 19.93 -8.24
C THR A 44 3.96 18.98 -9.01
N ARG A 45 5.10 19.51 -9.51
CA ARG A 45 6.13 18.69 -10.16
C ARG A 45 6.70 17.65 -9.19
N ARG A 46 6.86 18.03 -7.92
CA ARG A 46 7.36 17.17 -6.84
C ARG A 46 6.54 15.90 -6.67
N SER A 47 5.22 15.99 -6.47
CA SER A 47 4.39 14.80 -6.19
C SER A 47 4.41 13.81 -7.35
N LYS A 48 4.32 14.32 -8.60
CA LYS A 48 4.41 13.50 -9.81
C LYS A 48 5.79 12.86 -9.97
N PHE A 49 6.86 13.59 -9.66
CA PHE A 49 8.23 13.08 -9.69
C PHE A 49 8.46 11.96 -8.68
N ILE A 50 8.04 12.16 -7.42
CA ILE A 50 8.17 11.15 -6.35
C ILE A 50 7.37 9.90 -6.71
N LEU A 51 6.12 10.05 -7.17
CA LEU A 51 5.28 8.92 -7.61
C LEU A 51 5.90 8.16 -8.79
N GLY A 52 6.37 8.87 -9.82
CA GLY A 52 6.97 8.25 -11.00
C GLY A 52 8.22 7.47 -10.66
N ILE A 53 9.16 8.06 -9.91
CA ILE A 53 10.40 7.40 -9.53
C ILE A 53 10.17 6.23 -8.59
N SER A 54 9.32 6.39 -7.56
CA SER A 54 9.04 5.32 -6.60
C SER A 54 8.37 4.11 -7.25
N LEU A 55 7.44 4.31 -8.18
CA LEU A 55 6.80 3.22 -8.93
C LEU A 55 7.80 2.53 -9.87
N PHE A 56 8.60 3.30 -10.61
CA PHE A 56 9.56 2.74 -11.57
C PHE A 56 10.65 1.93 -10.86
N LEU A 57 11.32 2.52 -9.86
CA LEU A 57 12.36 1.84 -9.10
C LEU A 57 11.78 0.73 -8.20
N GLY A 58 10.56 0.92 -7.70
CA GLY A 58 9.83 -0.08 -6.93
C GLY A 58 9.54 -1.37 -7.70
N LEU A 59 9.46 -1.34 -9.03
CA LEU A 59 9.34 -2.52 -9.87
C LEU A 59 10.71 -3.02 -10.38
N SER A 60 11.61 -2.09 -10.73
CA SER A 60 12.91 -2.41 -11.32
C SER A 60 13.87 -3.08 -10.32
N ILE A 61 13.96 -2.59 -9.08
CA ILE A 61 14.90 -3.12 -8.07
C ILE A 61 14.54 -4.57 -7.67
N PRO A 62 13.28 -4.91 -7.33
CA PRO A 62 12.93 -6.30 -7.04
C PRO A 62 13.19 -7.24 -8.21
N GLN A 63 12.97 -6.78 -9.45
CA GLN A 63 13.25 -7.59 -10.61
C GLN A 63 14.75 -7.87 -10.76
N TYR A 64 15.60 -6.87 -10.52
CA TYR A 64 17.06 -7.05 -10.45
C TYR A 64 17.46 -8.08 -9.38
N PHE A 65 16.89 -8.01 -8.18
CA PHE A 65 17.18 -8.96 -7.11
C PHE A 65 16.76 -10.40 -7.47
N ARG A 66 15.58 -10.57 -8.11
CA ARG A 66 15.11 -11.89 -8.57
C ARG A 66 15.99 -12.47 -9.66
N GLU A 67 16.39 -11.67 -10.64
CA GLU A 67 17.29 -12.11 -11.71
C GLU A 67 18.66 -12.48 -11.13
N PHE A 68 19.23 -11.65 -10.24
CA PHE A 68 20.50 -11.93 -9.59
C PHE A 68 20.49 -13.24 -8.80
N GLU A 69 19.44 -13.48 -8.00
CA GLU A 69 19.28 -14.73 -7.25
C GLU A 69 19.17 -15.95 -8.18
N THR A 70 18.51 -15.79 -9.34
CA THR A 70 18.35 -16.86 -10.34
C THR A 70 19.68 -17.22 -11.03
N PHE A 71 20.54 -16.22 -11.32
CA PHE A 71 21.83 -16.45 -11.98
C PHE A 71 22.93 -16.95 -11.05
N TYR A 72 23.01 -16.42 -9.83
CA TYR A 72 24.13 -16.67 -8.92
C TYR A 72 23.80 -17.65 -7.79
N GLY A 73 22.52 -17.96 -7.55
CA GLY A 73 22.08 -18.88 -6.49
C GLY A 73 22.16 -18.31 -5.07
N PHE A 74 22.51 -17.03 -4.91
CA PHE A 74 22.47 -16.29 -3.66
C PHE A 74 21.99 -14.85 -3.90
N GLY A 75 21.30 -14.26 -2.91
CA GLY A 75 20.87 -12.87 -2.97
C GLY A 75 22.07 -11.90 -2.98
N PRO A 76 21.96 -10.70 -3.57
CA PRO A 76 23.08 -9.77 -3.78
C PRO A 76 23.71 -9.27 -2.47
N ALA A 77 23.02 -9.39 -1.34
CA ALA A 77 23.61 -9.22 -0.02
C ALA A 77 24.35 -10.50 0.40
N HIS A 78 25.68 -10.54 0.23
CA HIS A 78 26.53 -11.65 0.65
C HIS A 78 27.44 -11.25 1.81
N THR A 79 26.86 -11.06 3.00
CA THR A 79 27.60 -10.75 4.24
C THR A 79 27.82 -12.03 5.06
N ARG A 80 28.77 -12.02 6.01
CA ARG A 80 29.05 -13.14 6.96
C ARG A 80 27.86 -13.55 7.85
N SER A 81 26.78 -12.77 7.89
CA SER A 81 25.58 -13.08 8.66
C SER A 81 24.43 -13.53 7.75
N LEU A 82 24.00 -14.78 7.92
CA LEU A 82 22.86 -15.35 7.18
C LEU A 82 21.56 -14.58 7.45
N ALA A 83 21.32 -14.19 8.70
CA ALA A 83 20.10 -13.47 9.10
C ALA A 83 20.00 -12.10 8.40
N PHE A 84 21.12 -11.38 8.30
CA PHE A 84 21.16 -10.10 7.61
C PHE A 84 20.84 -10.24 6.12
N ASN A 85 21.44 -11.24 5.46
CA ASN A 85 21.22 -11.49 4.03
C ASN A 85 19.75 -11.83 3.75
N VAL A 86 19.10 -12.64 4.60
CA VAL A 86 17.68 -12.98 4.46
C VAL A 86 16.79 -11.75 4.62
N ILE A 87 17.01 -10.94 5.66
CA ILE A 87 16.22 -9.73 5.91
C ILE A 87 16.31 -8.77 4.71
N VAL A 88 17.54 -8.53 4.23
CA VAL A 88 17.79 -7.63 3.10
C VAL A 88 17.14 -8.19 1.83
N ASN A 89 17.32 -9.48 1.53
CA ASN A 89 16.73 -10.06 0.32
C ASN A 89 15.19 -10.01 0.34
N VAL A 90 14.55 -10.25 1.49
CA VAL A 90 13.09 -10.18 1.62
C VAL A 90 12.56 -8.75 1.43
N ILE A 91 13.24 -7.74 1.98
CA ILE A 91 12.81 -6.34 1.84
C ILE A 91 12.93 -5.88 0.38
N PHE A 92 14.02 -6.24 -0.30
CA PHE A 92 14.28 -5.79 -1.67
C PHE A 92 13.60 -6.62 -2.75
N SER A 93 13.20 -7.87 -2.47
CA SER A 93 12.42 -8.71 -3.38
C SER A 93 10.93 -8.34 -3.44
N SER A 94 10.43 -7.56 -2.48
CA SER A 94 9.03 -7.10 -2.47
C SER A 94 8.87 -5.71 -3.13
N PRO A 95 8.13 -5.60 -4.25
CA PRO A 95 7.97 -4.33 -4.95
C PRO A 95 7.29 -3.24 -4.11
N ALA A 96 6.29 -3.62 -3.30
CA ALA A 96 5.54 -2.67 -2.49
C ALA A 96 6.42 -2.05 -1.39
N THR A 97 7.28 -2.84 -0.74
CA THR A 97 8.18 -2.34 0.32
C THR A 97 9.25 -1.43 -0.27
N VAL A 98 9.84 -1.79 -1.41
CA VAL A 98 10.83 -0.95 -2.08
C VAL A 98 10.19 0.37 -2.55
N ALA A 99 9.03 0.32 -3.20
CA ALA A 99 8.30 1.51 -3.60
C ALA A 99 7.97 2.43 -2.41
N ALA A 100 7.52 1.85 -1.28
CA ALA A 100 7.20 2.61 -0.07
C ALA A 100 8.44 3.26 0.57
N ILE A 101 9.54 2.53 0.69
CA ILE A 101 10.81 3.06 1.21
C ILE A 101 11.31 4.20 0.33
N LEU A 102 11.30 4.03 -0.99
CA LEU A 102 11.73 5.06 -1.92
C LEU A 102 10.82 6.28 -1.90
N ALA A 103 9.50 6.09 -1.89
CA ALA A 103 8.55 7.19 -1.78
C ALA A 103 8.77 7.97 -0.47
N TYR A 104 8.99 7.28 0.64
CA TYR A 104 9.26 7.90 1.94
C TYR A 104 10.58 8.67 1.95
N LEU A 105 11.66 8.07 1.45
CA LEU A 105 12.97 8.71 1.38
C LEU A 105 12.90 9.96 0.49
N LEU A 106 12.34 9.85 -0.71
CA LEU A 106 12.19 10.97 -1.63
C LEU A 106 11.30 12.08 -1.04
N ASP A 107 10.25 11.72 -0.32
CA ASP A 107 9.41 12.70 0.37
C ASP A 107 10.19 13.42 1.48
N CYS A 108 10.99 12.72 2.27
CA CYS A 108 11.82 13.32 3.32
C CYS A 108 12.91 14.23 2.75
N THR A 109 13.64 13.80 1.73
CA THR A 109 14.73 14.58 1.11
C THR A 109 14.21 15.88 0.52
N HIS A 110 13.06 15.82 -0.15
CA HIS A 110 12.48 16.99 -0.79
C HIS A 110 11.76 17.90 0.23
N LEU A 111 11.40 17.38 1.43
CA LEU A 111 10.71 18.12 2.50
C LEU A 111 11.54 19.27 3.09
N TYR A 112 12.87 19.18 3.00
CA TYR A 112 13.79 20.13 3.62
C TYR A 112 13.55 21.57 3.18
N TRP A 113 12.98 21.78 1.98
CA TRP A 113 13.00 23.08 1.34
C TRP A 113 11.74 23.97 1.53
N GLU A 114 10.54 23.45 1.85
CA GLU A 114 9.33 24.30 1.81
C GLU A 114 8.22 23.96 2.83
N PRO A 115 7.66 24.97 3.54
CA PRO A 115 6.57 24.80 4.51
C PRO A 115 5.20 24.50 3.87
N HIS A 116 5.02 24.78 2.57
CA HIS A 116 3.78 24.52 1.82
C HIS A 116 3.51 23.02 1.61
N VAL A 117 4.54 22.19 1.73
CA VAL A 117 4.49 20.75 1.45
C VAL A 117 3.55 19.98 2.40
N ARG A 118 3.29 20.49 3.60
CA ARG A 118 2.34 19.85 4.54
C ARG A 118 0.93 19.74 3.95
N ARG A 119 0.49 20.71 3.15
CA ARG A 119 -0.80 20.68 2.47
C ARG A 119 -0.82 19.75 1.26
N ASP A 120 0.31 19.58 0.59
CA ASP A 120 0.40 18.80 -0.66
C ASP A 120 0.42 17.28 -0.44
N ARG A 121 0.83 16.80 0.75
CA ARG A 121 0.99 15.37 1.07
C ARG A 121 -0.30 14.63 1.43
N GLY A 122 -1.45 15.31 1.43
CA GLY A 122 -2.69 14.74 1.98
C GLY A 122 -2.63 14.46 3.49
N TRP A 123 -1.60 14.96 4.19
CA TRP A 123 -1.47 14.82 5.65
C TRP A 123 -2.65 15.44 6.39
N LEU A 124 -3.23 16.50 5.84
CA LEU A 124 -4.42 17.15 6.39
C LEU A 124 -5.67 16.25 6.29
N TRP A 125 -5.73 15.38 5.28
CA TRP A 125 -6.74 14.33 5.19
C TRP A 125 -6.44 13.23 6.22
N LEU A 126 -5.19 12.76 6.30
CA LEU A 126 -4.80 11.71 7.27
C LEU A 126 -4.98 12.15 8.73
N GLU A 127 -4.77 13.42 9.03
CA GLU A 127 -4.96 14.01 10.36
C GLU A 127 -6.43 13.93 10.80
N LYS A 128 -7.38 14.07 9.88
CA LYS A 128 -8.81 13.87 10.16
C LYS A 128 -9.15 12.43 10.58
N PHE A 129 -8.45 11.42 10.05
CA PHE A 129 -8.59 10.03 10.52
C PHE A 129 -8.00 9.80 11.92
N LYS A 130 -7.01 10.62 12.32
CA LYS A 130 -6.47 10.58 13.69
C LYS A 130 -7.38 11.29 14.68
N SER A 131 -8.10 12.32 14.27
CA SER A 131 -9.06 13.04 15.12
C SER A 131 -10.50 12.59 14.86
N TYR A 132 -10.90 11.43 15.39
CA TYR A 132 -12.30 11.00 15.36
C TYR A 132 -13.26 12.03 16.00
N ARG A 133 -12.76 12.83 16.95
CA ARG A 133 -13.54 13.70 17.83
C ARG A 133 -13.94 15.06 17.25
N HIS A 134 -13.48 15.46 16.06
CA HIS A 134 -13.62 16.84 15.56
C HIS A 134 -14.25 17.01 14.18
N ASP A 135 -14.54 15.94 13.44
CA ASP A 135 -15.16 16.04 12.10
C ASP A 135 -16.66 15.69 12.17
N GLY A 136 -17.54 16.69 12.01
CA GLY A 136 -19.00 16.50 12.07
C GLY A 136 -19.56 15.57 10.99
N ARG A 137 -18.78 15.27 9.94
CA ARG A 137 -19.12 14.28 8.92
C ARG A 137 -19.12 12.84 9.43
N SER A 138 -18.35 12.53 10.47
CA SER A 138 -18.32 11.18 11.04
C SER A 138 -19.62 10.86 11.79
N GLU A 139 -20.26 11.85 12.41
CA GLU A 139 -21.55 11.64 13.07
C GLU A 139 -22.67 11.30 12.08
N GLU A 140 -22.66 11.89 10.87
CA GLU A 140 -23.61 11.54 9.81
C GLU A 140 -23.37 10.13 9.23
N PHE A 141 -22.10 9.73 9.07
CA PHE A 141 -21.74 8.44 8.47
C PHE A 141 -22.00 7.25 9.41
N TYR A 142 -21.99 7.48 10.72
CA TYR A 142 -22.30 6.48 11.75
C TYR A 142 -23.64 6.71 12.46
N ALA A 143 -24.49 7.60 11.92
CA ALA A 143 -25.81 7.83 12.47
C ALA A 143 -26.68 6.57 12.35
N LEU A 144 -27.03 5.98 13.49
CA LEU A 144 -27.98 4.88 13.54
C LEU A 144 -29.36 5.36 13.04
N PRO A 145 -30.05 4.55 12.21
CA PRO A 145 -31.41 4.87 11.78
C PRO A 145 -32.32 5.06 13.00
N TYR A 146 -33.33 5.92 12.88
CA TYR A 146 -34.28 6.32 13.93
C TYR A 146 -33.70 7.13 15.10
N GLY A 147 -32.55 7.79 14.93
CA GLY A 147 -32.03 8.73 15.94
C GLY A 147 -31.50 8.04 17.20
N MET A 148 -31.18 6.75 17.11
CA MET A 148 -30.62 5.97 18.22
C MET A 148 -29.17 6.37 18.58
N SER A 149 -28.52 7.21 17.76
CA SER A 149 -27.21 7.80 18.05
C SER A 149 -27.17 8.62 19.35
N ARG A 150 -28.32 9.13 19.83
CA ARG A 150 -28.42 9.83 21.13
C ARG A 150 -28.23 8.90 22.35
N TYR A 151 -28.49 7.60 22.19
CA TYR A 151 -28.39 6.62 23.28
C TYR A 151 -27.06 5.87 23.26
N PHE A 152 -26.38 5.84 22.11
CA PHE A 152 -25.07 5.24 21.94
C PHE A 152 -24.11 6.29 21.37
N PRO A 153 -23.58 7.17 22.22
CA PRO A 153 -22.57 8.12 21.78
C PRO A 153 -21.34 7.34 21.29
N SER A 154 -20.94 7.59 20.05
CA SER A 154 -19.70 7.09 19.50
C SER A 154 -18.52 7.74 20.24
N LEU A 155 -17.71 6.92 20.91
CA LEU A 155 -16.54 7.31 21.71
C LEU A 155 -15.52 8.18 20.96
#